data_AF-A0AAD4K241-F1
#
_entry.id   AF-A0AAD4K241-F1
#
_cell.length_a   1.000
_cell.length_b   1.000
_cell.length_c   1.000
_cell.angle_alpha   90.00
_cell.angle_beta   90.00
_cell.angle_gamma   90.00
#
_symmetry.space_group_name_H-M   'P 1'
#
loop_
_entity.id
_entity.type
_entity.pdbx_description
1 polymer ?
#
loop_
_entity_poly.entity_id
_entity_poly.type
_entity_poly.pdbx_seq_one_letter_code
_entity_poly.pdbx_strand_id
1 'polypeptide(L)' 'RSAQNFSDAETQAALKFIKENDLSMSELYFALKYVRISNRDLQSDEKFKDIQQRLKKLREEDMAVVSPPPPDWN' A
#
# COMPACT_ATOMS: atom_id res chain seq x y z
N ARG A 1 6.50 7.81 28.44
CA ARG A 1 6.15 8.05 27.02
C ARG A 1 7.27 7.44 26.19
N SER A 2 6.98 6.39 25.42
CA SER A 2 7.99 5.73 24.58
C SER A 2 8.45 6.73 23.51
N ALA A 3 9.77 6.98 23.42
CA ALA A 3 10.33 7.77 22.33
C ALA A 3 10.03 7.03 21.02
N GLN A 4 9.18 7.61 20.17
CA GLN A 4 8.97 7.08 18.84
C GLN A 4 10.19 7.47 18.01
N ASN A 5 10.98 6.47 17.64
CA ASN A 5 12.08 6.66 16.70
C ASN A 5 11.47 6.82 15.29
N PHE A 6 11.82 7.93 14.65
CA PHE A 6 11.54 8.18 13.24
C PHE A 6 12.83 7.95 12.47
N SER A 7 12.72 7.37 11.28
CA SER A 7 13.85 7.21 10.37
C SER A 7 14.28 8.57 9.81
N ASP A 8 15.52 8.64 9.33
CA ASP A 8 16.03 9.84 8.66
C ASP A 8 15.18 10.22 7.43
N ALA A 9 14.69 9.23 6.69
CA ALA A 9 13.82 9.43 5.54
C ALA A 9 12.47 10.07 5.94
N GLU A 10 11.85 9.60 7.02
CA GLU A 10 10.61 10.19 7.54
C GLU A 10 10.85 11.63 8.03
N THR A 11 12.02 11.88 8.64
CA THR A 11 12.41 13.20 9.14
C THR A 11 12.64 14.19 8.00
N GLN A 12 13.35 13.78 6.96
CA GLN A 12 13.55 14.62 5.78
C GLN A 12 12.24 14.92 5.04
N ALA A 13 11.37 13.92 4.90
CA ALA A 13 10.05 14.11 4.30
C ALA A 13 9.17 15.06 5.13
N ALA A 14 9.21 14.96 6.47
CA ALA A 14 8.48 15.86 7.35
C ALA A 14 9.01 17.30 7.28
N LEU A 15 10.34 17.49 7.26
CA LEU A 15 10.95 18.82 7.09
C LEU A 15 10.61 19.44 5.74
N LYS A 16 10.61 18.63 4.67
CA LYS A 16 10.18 19.06 3.34
C LYS A 16 8.71 19.48 3.35
N PHE A 17 7.83 18.66 3.94
CA PHE A 17 6.40 18.95 4.06
C PHE A 17 6.14 20.27 4.80
N ILE A 18 6.86 20.51 5.90
CA ILE A 18 6.75 21.76 6.66
C ILE A 18 7.17 22.96 5.81
N LYS A 19 8.28 22.84 5.08
CA LYS A 19 8.77 23.91 4.20
C LYS A 19 7.81 24.20 3.05
N GLU A 20 7.22 23.18 2.44
CA GLU A 20 6.30 23.32 1.30
C GLU A 20 4.95 23.92 1.68
N ASN A 21 4.51 23.72 2.92
CA ASN A 21 3.22 24.20 3.43
C ASN A 21 3.36 25.43 4.34
N ASP A 22 4.55 26.04 4.42
CA ASP A 22 4.87 27.19 5.27
C ASP A 22 4.44 26.98 6.74
N LEU A 23 4.67 25.77 7.26
CA LEU A 23 4.29 25.39 8.62
C LEU A 23 5.38 25.77 9.62
N SER A 24 4.97 25.98 10.88
CA SER A 24 5.92 26.21 11.98
C SER A 24 6.69 24.94 12.32
N MET A 25 7.94 25.09 12.79
CA MET A 25 8.70 23.94 13.29
C MET A 25 8.11 23.28 14.53
N SER A 26 7.21 23.96 15.25
CA SER A 26 6.42 23.36 16.32
C SER A 26 5.56 22.18 15.84
N GLU A 27 5.21 22.15 14.55
CA GLU A 27 4.41 21.11 13.92
C GLU A 27 5.23 19.88 13.46
N LEU A 28 6.56 19.85 13.71
CA LEU A 28 7.43 18.75 13.28
C LEU A 28 6.92 17.38 13.70
N TYR A 29 6.46 17.26 14.94
CA TYR A 29 5.96 15.99 15.46
C TYR A 29 4.69 15.52 14.74
N PHE A 30 3.80 16.45 14.37
CA PHE A 30 2.59 16.13 13.61
C PHE A 30 2.91 15.78 12.16
N ALA A 31 3.83 16.52 11.53
CA ALA A 31 4.34 16.20 10.19
C ALA A 31 5.00 14.82 10.13
N LEU A 32 5.81 14.46 11.13
CA LEU A 32 6.42 13.13 11.25
C LEU A 32 5.37 12.01 11.35
N LYS A 33 4.30 12.22 12.12
CA LYS A 33 3.20 11.26 12.20
C LYS A 33 2.44 11.14 10.89
N TYR A 34 2.16 12.27 10.24
CA TYR A 34 1.48 12.30 8.95
C TYR A 34 2.27 11.49 7.91
N VAL A 35 3.56 11.78 7.75
CA VAL A 35 4.45 11.04 6.83
C VAL A 35 4.45 9.54 7.12
N ARG A 36 4.51 9.13 8.39
CA ARG A 36 4.47 7.72 8.79
C ARG A 36 3.15 7.03 8.44
N ILE A 37 2.02 7.72 8.58
CA ILE A 37 0.70 7.19 8.20
C ILE A 37 0.60 7.10 6.68
N SER A 38 0.95 8.17 5.97
CA SER A 38 0.92 8.21 4.50
C SER A 38 1.81 7.15 3.86
N ASN A 39 2.99 6.90 4.42
CA ASN A 39 3.89 5.84 3.94
C ASN A 39 3.36 4.43 4.23
N ARG A 40 2.62 4.24 5.33
CA ARG A 40 1.97 2.95 5.63
C ARG A 40 0.79 2.65 4.70
N ASP A 41 0.01 3.66 4.33
CA ASP A 41 -1.09 3.49 3.38
C ASP A 41 -0.55 3.05 2.01
N LEU A 42 0.55 3.66 1.54
CA LEU A 42 1.21 3.25 0.30
C LEU A 42 1.71 1.79 0.34
N GLN A 43 2.34 1.37 1.44
CA GLN A 43 2.75 -0.04 1.60
C GLN A 43 1.56 -1.01 1.66
N SER A 44 0.43 -0.56 2.21
CA SER A 44 -0.78 -1.37 2.31
C SER A 44 -1.43 -1.53 0.94
N ASP A 45 -1.49 -0.46 0.14
CA ASP A 45 -1.98 -0.48 -1.23
C ASP A 45 -1.13 -1.34 -2.17
N GLU A 46 0.21 -1.29 -2.05
CA GLU A 46 1.09 -2.16 -2.82
C GLU A 46 0.89 -3.64 -2.47
N LYS A 47 0.79 -3.96 -1.17
CA LYS A 47 0.45 -5.33 -0.73
C LYS A 47 -0.91 -5.77 -1.22
N PHE A 48 -1.89 -4.87 -1.25
CA PHE A 48 -3.24 -5.17 -1.72
C PHE A 48 -3.24 -5.46 -3.22
N LYS A 49 -2.47 -4.69 -4.02
CA LYS A 49 -2.28 -4.95 -5.46
C LYS A 49 -1.61 -6.29 -5.72
N ASP A 50 -0.60 -6.66 -4.94
CA ASP A 50 0.08 -7.95 -5.07
C ASP A 50 -0.86 -9.12 -4.77
N ILE A 51 -1.69 -8.99 -3.72
CA ILE A 51 -2.73 -9.96 -3.39
C ILE A 51 -3.75 -10.09 -4.52
N GLN A 52 -4.22 -8.97 -5.09
CA GLN A 52 -5.15 -8.95 -6.22
C GLN A 52 -4.57 -9.65 -7.46
N GLN A 53 -3.29 -9.40 -7.79
CA GLN A 53 -2.63 -10.07 -8.91
C GLN A 53 -2.51 -11.58 -8.68
N ARG A 54 -2.14 -12.01 -7.47
CA ARG A 54 -2.07 -13.44 -7.12
C ARG A 54 -3.45 -14.12 -7.20
N LEU A 55 -4.50 -13.46 -6.70
CA LEU A 55 -5.87 -13.97 -6.80
C LEU A 55 -6.38 -14.05 -8.24
N LYS A 56 -6.04 -13.07 -9.07
CA LYS A 56 -6.38 -13.08 -10.51
C LYS A 56 -5.75 -14.29 -11.21
N LYS A 57 -4.46 -14.54 -10.94
CA LYS A 57 -3.72 -15.68 -11.51
C LYS A 57 -4.33 -17.02 -11.08
N LEU A 58 -4.64 -17.18 -9.80
CA LEU A 58 -5.32 -18.38 -9.29
C LEU A 58 -6.67 -18.60 -9.96
N ARG A 59 -7.46 -17.54 -10.18
CA ARG A 59 -8.75 -17.63 -10.86
C ARG A 59 -8.64 -18.04 -12.33
N GLU A 60 -7.57 -17.64 -13.01
CA GLU A 60 -7.28 -18.07 -14.38
C GLU A 60 -6.81 -19.54 -14.43
N GLU A 61 -6.08 -20.01 -13.41
CA GLU A 61 -5.63 -21.39 -13.26
C GLU A 61 -6.77 -22.36 -12.88
N ASP A 62 -7.74 -21.91 -12.06
CA ASP A 62 -8.90 -22.71 -11.62
C ASP A 62 -10.02 -22.78 -12.67
N MET A 63 -9.94 -21.98 -13.75
CA MET A 63 -10.79 -22.16 -14.92
C MET A 63 -10.29 -23.35 -15.75
N ALA A 64 -10.41 -24.55 -15.18
CA ALA A 64 -10.43 -25.78 -15.95
C ALA A 64 -11.59 -25.65 -16.97
N VAL A 65 -11.24 -25.52 -18.24
CA VAL A 65 -12.20 -25.44 -19.35
C VAL A 65 -12.92 -26.79 -19.43
N VAL A 66 -14.03 -26.91 -18.70
CA VAL A 66 -14.96 -28.02 -18.88
C VAL A 66 -15.67 -27.75 -20.20
N SER A 67 -15.15 -28.35 -21.26
CA SER A 67 -15.84 -28.35 -22.54
C SER A 67 -17.12 -29.17 -22.37
N PRO A 68 -18.29 -28.64 -22.79
CA PRO A 68 -19.52 -29.42 -22.74
C PRO A 68 -19.34 -30.71 -23.55
N PRO A 69 -19.92 -31.83 -23.09
CA PRO A 69 -19.80 -33.11 -23.81
C PRO A 69 -20.34 -32.96 -25.25
N PRO A 70 -19.73 -33.65 -26.24
CA PRO A 70 -20.17 -33.58 -27.62
C PRO A 70 -21.63 -34.04 -27.77
N PRO A 71 -22.39 -33.44 -28.70
CA PRO A 71 -23.85 -33.60 -28.79
C PRO A 71 -24.34 -35.00 -29.18
N ASP A 72 -23.44 -35.94 -29.54
CA ASP A 72 -23.80 -37.25 -30.06
C ASP A 72 -23.60 -38.38 -29.02
N TRP A 73 -24.26 -38.27 -27.88
CA TRP A 73 -24.44 -39.40 -26.96
C TRP A 73 -25.74 -40.13 -27.28
N ASN A 74 -25.79 -40.78 -28.45
CA ASN A 74 -26.84 -41.76 -28.80
C ASN A 74 -26.30 -42.77 -29.82
#